data_AF-A0A7S0P785-F1
#
_entry.id   AF-A0A7S0P785-F1
#
_cell.length_a   1.000
_cell.length_b   1.000
_cell.length_c   1.000
_cell.angle_alpha   90.00
_cell.angle_beta   90.00
_cell.angle_gamma   90.00
#
_symmetry.space_group_name_H-M   'P 1'
#
loop_
_entity.id
_entity.type
_entity.pdbx_description
1 polymer ?
#
loop_
_entity_poly.entity_id
_entity_poly.type
_entity_poly.pdbx_seq_one_letter_code
_entity_poly.pdbx_strand_id
1 'polypeptide(L)'
;INNCRNVVRQTNTFFPDDARHNMLKRRMAAETAAFIKALRNFLRGPTDDATLRYELYDLVDAGLMTPAQADETMRASNRPMFCLSAMSATLRKADLDPMHSARIDTSISVLVDLTGANERIFKSPIPLVYTRLTSRFLIFFLLLLPLALWGQLGESWNHWATIPAEFLIAFFLFGIEEVGIQIEEPFSILPLEAFCNGAIAATSEEMLKAVKSGVFDDDP
;
A
#
# COMPACT_ATOMS: atom_id res chain seq x y z
N ILE A 1 5.32 -3.78 4.62
CA ILE A 1 5.08 -4.11 6.05
C ILE A 1 6.34 -4.66 6.73
N ASN A 2 6.82 -5.86 6.38
CA ASN A 2 7.96 -6.49 7.08
C ASN A 2 9.24 -5.64 7.07
N ASN A 3 9.59 -5.03 5.93
CA ASN A 3 10.76 -4.16 5.85
C ASN A 3 10.63 -2.90 6.71
N CYS A 4 9.44 -2.30 6.78
CA CYS A 4 9.15 -1.18 7.68
C CYS A 4 9.35 -1.57 9.15
N ARG A 5 8.81 -2.73 9.54
CA ARG A 5 9.01 -3.30 10.89
C ARG A 5 10.49 -3.56 11.17
N ASN A 6 11.23 -4.05 10.18
CA ASN A 6 12.66 -4.32 10.33
C ASN A 6 13.47 -3.03 10.50
N VAL A 7 13.13 -1.95 9.81
CA VAL A 7 13.77 -0.63 10.01
C VAL A 7 13.55 -0.15 11.45
N VAL A 8 12.31 -0.21 11.96
CA VAL A 8 12.01 0.21 13.34
C VAL A 8 12.70 -0.71 14.36
N ARG A 9 12.68 -2.02 14.14
CA ARG A 9 13.39 -2.99 14.99
C ARG A 9 14.89 -2.73 15.01
N GLN A 10 15.53 -2.58 13.85
CA GLN A 10 16.96 -2.29 13.75
C GLN A 10 17.33 -0.95 14.40
N THR A 11 16.46 0.06 14.23
CA THR A 11 16.62 1.35 14.89
C THR A 11 16.60 1.18 16.41
N ASN A 12 15.63 0.44 16.94
CA ASN A 12 15.56 0.16 18.38
C ASN A 12 16.77 -0.61 18.91
N THR A 13 17.34 -1.52 18.12
CA THR A 13 18.49 -2.35 18.50
C THR A 13 19.83 -1.62 18.38
N PHE A 14 20.06 -0.86 17.31
CA PHE A 14 21.38 -0.28 17.02
C PHE A 14 21.56 1.14 17.56
N PHE A 15 20.46 1.85 17.82
CA PHE A 15 20.58 3.18 18.41
C PHE A 15 20.86 3.03 19.91
N PRO A 16 21.83 3.78 20.46
CA PRO A 16 22.12 3.79 21.89
C PRO A 16 20.91 4.18 22.75
N ASP A 17 20.96 3.80 24.03
CA ASP A 17 19.90 4.09 25.01
C ASP A 17 20.14 5.38 25.79
N ASP A 18 20.24 6.51 25.09
CA ASP A 18 20.27 7.85 25.70
C ASP A 18 19.10 8.73 25.23
N ALA A 19 18.90 9.86 25.89
CA ALA A 19 17.78 10.76 25.63
C ALA A 19 17.73 11.26 24.17
N ARG A 20 18.89 11.50 23.54
CA ARG A 20 18.97 11.96 22.14
C ARG A 20 18.53 10.84 21.21
N HIS A 21 19.11 9.65 21.35
CA HIS A 21 18.82 8.52 20.48
C HIS A 21 17.41 7.97 20.69
N ASN A 22 16.87 8.00 21.91
CA ASN A 22 15.48 7.66 22.18
C ASN A 22 14.49 8.58 21.45
N MET A 23 14.79 9.87 21.35
CA MET A 23 14.00 10.78 20.50
C MET A 23 14.11 10.39 19.02
N LEU A 24 15.31 10.04 18.54
CA LEU A 24 15.51 9.62 17.16
C LEU A 24 14.86 8.25 16.84
N LYS A 25 14.82 7.31 17.80
CA LYS A 25 14.09 6.02 17.68
C LYS A 25 12.61 6.29 17.41
N ARG A 26 11.99 7.17 18.20
CA ARG A 26 10.58 7.57 18.01
C ARG A 26 10.35 8.33 16.71
N ARG A 27 11.26 9.24 16.36
CA ARG A 27 11.20 9.99 15.11
C ARG A 27 11.28 9.07 13.90
N MET A 28 12.22 8.13 13.88
CA MET A 28 12.36 7.15 12.79
C MET A 28 11.10 6.28 12.66
N ALA A 29 10.49 5.87 13.76
CA ALA A 29 9.22 5.14 13.74
C ALA A 29 8.08 6.00 13.15
N ALA A 30 7.98 7.27 13.54
CA ALA A 30 7.01 8.22 12.98
C ALA A 30 7.25 8.48 11.49
N GLU A 31 8.49 8.67 11.07
CA GLU A 31 8.87 8.85 9.66
C GLU A 31 8.58 7.59 8.84
N THR A 32 8.79 6.41 9.41
CA THR A 32 8.40 5.14 8.79
C THR A 32 6.88 5.08 8.61
N ALA A 33 6.10 5.46 9.63
CA ALA A 33 4.64 5.50 9.53
C ALA A 33 4.15 6.54 8.50
N ALA A 34 4.76 7.73 8.49
CA ALA A 34 4.50 8.78 7.51
C ALA A 34 4.80 8.32 6.08
N PHE A 35 5.91 7.61 5.85
CA PHE A 35 6.26 7.04 4.56
C PHE A 35 5.15 6.11 4.02
N ILE A 36 4.62 5.22 4.87
CA ILE A 36 3.59 4.27 4.45
C ILE A 36 2.27 4.97 4.14
N LYS A 37 1.89 5.95 4.97
CA LYS A 37 0.71 6.79 4.74
C LYS A 37 0.85 7.61 3.44
N ALA A 38 2.03 8.17 3.20
CA ALA A 38 2.36 8.86 1.95
C ALA A 38 2.33 7.91 0.74
N LEU A 39 2.78 6.66 0.89
CA LEU A 39 2.70 5.64 -0.15
C LEU A 39 1.24 5.23 -0.45
N ARG A 40 0.40 5.07 0.58
CA ARG A 40 -1.04 4.84 0.43
C ARG A 40 -1.68 5.96 -0.38
N ASN A 41 -1.41 7.20 0.02
CA ASN A 41 -1.94 8.39 -0.66
C ASN A 41 -1.45 8.45 -2.12
N PHE A 42 -0.18 8.14 -2.38
CA PHE A 42 0.34 8.07 -3.75
C PHE A 42 -0.42 7.04 -4.62
N LEU A 43 -0.75 5.88 -4.06
CA LEU A 43 -1.45 4.80 -4.78
C LEU A 43 -2.97 5.03 -4.91
N ARG A 44 -3.59 5.78 -3.98
CA ARG A 44 -5.02 6.15 -4.04
C ARG A 44 -5.28 7.42 -4.84
N GLY A 45 -4.28 8.29 -4.96
CA GLY A 45 -4.39 9.57 -5.65
C GLY A 45 -4.98 10.70 -4.78
N PRO A 46 -5.42 11.81 -5.40
CA PRO A 46 -5.73 13.06 -4.72
C PRO A 46 -6.89 13.01 -3.71
N THR A 47 -7.73 11.98 -3.78
CA THR A 47 -8.87 11.79 -2.87
C THR A 47 -8.42 11.54 -1.42
N ASP A 48 -7.19 11.03 -1.22
CA ASP A 48 -6.64 10.73 0.10
C ASP A 48 -5.79 11.88 0.68
N ASP A 49 -5.69 13.03 0.00
CA ASP A 49 -4.79 14.14 0.39
C ASP A 49 -5.21 14.76 1.73
N ALA A 50 -6.51 14.92 1.98
CA ALA A 50 -7.00 15.45 3.24
C ALA A 50 -6.67 14.51 4.41
N THR A 51 -6.83 13.20 4.20
CA THR A 51 -6.51 12.15 5.17
C THR A 51 -5.02 12.16 5.49
N LEU A 52 -4.16 12.16 4.47
CA LEU A 52 -2.71 12.20 4.66
C LEU A 52 -2.29 13.46 5.42
N ARG A 53 -2.83 14.63 5.07
CA ARG A 53 -2.52 15.88 5.78
C ARG A 53 -2.87 15.76 7.26
N TYR A 54 -4.08 15.32 7.60
CA TYR A 54 -4.48 15.12 8.99
C TYR A 54 -3.53 14.18 9.73
N GLU A 55 -3.20 13.04 9.12
CA GLU A 55 -2.31 12.04 9.71
C GLU A 55 -0.86 12.51 9.89
N LEU A 56 -0.36 13.41 9.04
CA LEU A 56 0.96 14.02 9.20
C LEU A 56 0.95 15.06 10.33
N TYR A 57 -0.13 15.84 10.44
CA TYR A 57 -0.27 16.83 11.51
C TYR A 57 -0.47 16.17 12.89
N ASP A 58 -1.08 14.99 12.96
CA ASP A 58 -1.11 14.18 14.19
C ASP A 58 0.30 13.83 14.70
N LEU A 59 1.25 13.55 13.78
CA LEU A 59 2.66 13.35 14.13
C LEU A 59 3.37 14.64 14.55
N VAL A 60 2.91 15.79 14.04
CA VAL A 60 3.40 17.12 14.44
C VAL A 60 2.94 17.46 15.85
N ASP A 61 1.67 17.23 16.16
CA ASP A 61 1.08 17.45 17.48
C ASP A 61 1.71 16.54 18.54
N ALA A 62 2.10 15.32 18.15
CA ALA A 62 2.88 14.40 18.98
C ALA A 62 4.36 14.83 19.17
N GLY A 63 4.82 15.89 18.50
CA GLY A 63 6.20 16.38 18.55
C GLY A 63 7.23 15.48 17.85
N LEU A 64 6.77 14.55 16.99
CA LEU A 64 7.62 13.59 16.28
C LEU A 64 8.00 14.06 14.87
N MET A 65 7.26 15.02 14.32
CA MET A 65 7.49 15.64 13.03
C MET A 65 7.42 17.16 13.14
N THR A 66 8.16 17.90 12.32
CA THR A 66 8.03 19.37 12.29
C THR A 66 6.90 19.78 11.33
N PRO A 67 6.20 20.91 11.59
CA PRO A 67 5.17 21.41 10.66
C PRO A 67 5.72 21.63 9.24
N ALA A 68 6.95 22.15 9.15
CA ALA A 68 7.64 22.33 7.88
C ALA A 68 7.85 21.00 7.13
N GLN A 69 8.21 19.93 7.83
CA GLN A 69 8.37 18.60 7.21
C GLN A 69 7.04 18.07 6.70
N ALA A 70 5.94 18.24 7.44
CA ALA A 70 4.61 17.84 6.99
C ALA A 70 4.16 18.61 5.75
N ASP A 71 4.33 19.93 5.74
CA ASP A 71 3.96 20.77 4.60
C ASP A 71 4.78 20.48 3.35
N GLU A 72 6.10 20.32 3.50
CA GLU A 72 6.98 19.95 2.38
C GLU A 72 6.67 18.53 1.87
N THR A 73 6.30 17.59 2.75
CA THR A 73 5.82 16.26 2.33
C THR A 73 4.58 16.39 1.45
N MET A 74 3.62 17.25 1.80
CA MET A 74 2.41 17.46 1.02
C MET A 74 2.68 18.15 -0.33
N ARG A 75 3.70 19.04 -0.40
CA ARG A 75 4.12 19.75 -1.62
C ARG A 75 4.97 18.90 -2.55
N ALA A 76 5.65 17.87 -2.04
CA ALA A 76 6.53 17.03 -2.83
C ALA A 76 5.76 16.31 -3.97
N SER A 77 6.36 16.27 -5.15
CA SER A 77 5.81 15.52 -6.30
C SER A 77 5.80 14.02 -6.06
N ASN A 78 6.83 13.51 -5.37
CA ASN A 78 6.93 12.13 -4.91
C ASN A 78 7.01 12.11 -3.38
N ARG A 79 5.83 12.16 -2.74
CA ARG A 79 5.65 12.18 -1.29
C ARG A 79 6.33 11.01 -0.57
N PRO A 80 6.18 9.73 -0.99
CA PRO A 80 6.87 8.62 -0.30
C PRO A 80 8.40 8.73 -0.40
N MET A 81 8.95 9.19 -1.55
CA MET A 81 10.39 9.41 -1.66
C MET A 81 10.90 10.54 -0.74
N PHE A 82 10.10 11.59 -0.55
CA PHE A 82 10.44 12.64 0.42
C PHE A 82 10.50 12.08 1.85
N CYS A 83 9.55 11.25 2.25
CA CYS A 83 9.58 10.60 3.56
C CYS A 83 10.80 9.67 3.73
N LEU A 84 11.17 8.91 2.69
CA LEU A 84 12.39 8.08 2.72
C LEU A 84 13.66 8.93 2.88
N SER A 85 13.73 10.09 2.22
CA SER A 85 14.83 11.03 2.40
C SER A 85 14.90 11.57 3.84
N ALA A 86 13.74 11.84 4.46
CA ALA A 86 13.68 12.23 5.87
C ALA A 86 14.22 11.13 6.80
N MET A 87 13.86 9.86 6.55
CA MET A 87 14.40 8.72 7.30
C MET A 87 15.93 8.65 7.19
N SER A 88 16.49 8.79 5.98
CA SER A 88 17.95 8.83 5.77
C SER A 88 18.60 10.02 6.49
N ALA A 89 17.94 11.18 6.53
CA ALA A 89 18.43 12.34 7.29
C ALA A 89 18.43 12.10 8.81
N THR A 90 17.43 11.40 9.34
CA THR A 90 17.38 10.98 10.74
C THR A 90 18.46 9.95 11.06
N LEU A 91 18.69 8.98 10.18
CA LEU A 91 19.79 8.01 10.32
C LEU A 91 21.15 8.70 10.37
N ARG A 92 21.39 9.68 9.48
CA ARG A 92 22.63 10.46 9.48
C ARG A 92 22.84 11.26 10.77
N LYS A 93 21.77 11.77 11.38
CA LYS A 93 21.83 12.50 12.67
C LYS A 93 22.10 11.58 13.86
N ALA A 94 21.82 10.29 13.73
CA ALA A 94 22.05 9.32 14.79
C ALA A 94 23.55 9.06 15.05
N ASP A 95 24.44 9.38 14.10
CA ASP A 95 25.90 9.28 14.30
C ASP A 95 26.33 7.92 14.87
N LEU A 96 25.81 6.85 14.26
CA LEU A 96 26.08 5.48 14.68
C LEU A 96 27.37 4.96 14.06
N ASP A 97 27.85 3.83 14.58
CA ASP A 97 28.89 3.05 13.92
C ASP A 97 28.57 2.85 12.41
N PRO A 98 29.56 3.02 11.50
CA PRO A 98 29.35 2.91 10.07
C PRO A 98 28.71 1.58 9.63
N MET A 99 29.01 0.48 10.31
CA MET A 99 28.41 -0.83 10.01
C MET A 99 26.91 -0.83 10.34
N HIS A 100 26.52 -0.29 11.50
CA HIS A 100 25.11 -0.19 11.88
C HIS A 100 24.34 0.75 10.96
N SER A 101 24.93 1.90 10.63
CA SER A 101 24.35 2.84 9.67
C SER A 101 24.12 2.19 8.30
N ALA A 102 25.13 1.48 7.77
CA ALA A 102 25.02 0.79 6.48
C ALA A 102 23.92 -0.29 6.48
N ARG A 103 23.74 -1.02 7.59
CA ARG A 103 22.69 -2.06 7.70
C ARG A 103 21.28 -1.46 7.68
N ILE A 104 21.07 -0.33 8.35
CA ILE A 104 19.77 0.36 8.32
C ILE A 104 19.54 0.98 6.95
N ASP A 105 20.55 1.62 6.37
CA ASP A 105 20.48 2.23 5.04
C ASP A 105 20.15 1.20 3.94
N THR A 106 20.69 -0.02 4.04
CA THR A 106 20.31 -1.15 3.18
C THR A 106 18.81 -1.46 3.31
N SER A 107 18.27 -1.44 4.53
CA SER A 107 16.83 -1.69 4.76
C SER A 107 15.96 -0.56 4.21
N ILE A 108 16.43 0.69 4.29
CA ILE A 108 15.77 1.84 3.65
C ILE A 108 15.83 1.72 2.12
N SER A 109 16.96 1.29 1.56
CA SER A 109 17.13 1.04 0.13
C SER A 109 16.13 0.01 -0.39
N VAL A 110 15.86 -1.05 0.37
CA VAL A 110 14.80 -2.02 0.05
C VAL A 110 13.41 -1.36 0.02
N LEU A 111 13.13 -0.36 0.88
CA LEU A 111 11.88 0.40 0.82
C LEU A 111 11.79 1.27 -0.43
N VAL A 112 12.91 1.84 -0.90
CA VAL A 112 12.98 2.56 -2.18
C VAL A 112 12.64 1.62 -3.34
N ASP A 113 13.25 0.43 -3.38
CA ASP A 113 12.99 -0.56 -4.44
C ASP A 113 11.52 -1.00 -4.47
N LEU A 114 10.93 -1.25 -3.30
CA LEU A 114 9.52 -1.60 -3.18
C LEU A 114 8.59 -0.45 -3.59
N THR A 115 8.96 0.79 -3.30
CA THR A 115 8.23 1.97 -3.78
C THR A 115 8.25 2.02 -5.30
N GLY A 116 9.42 1.85 -5.92
CA GLY A 116 9.55 1.80 -7.38
C GLY A 116 8.85 0.60 -8.03
N ALA A 117 8.75 -0.54 -7.34
CA ALA A 117 7.94 -1.67 -7.79
C ALA A 117 6.44 -1.32 -7.80
N ASN A 118 5.93 -0.71 -6.73
CA ASN A 118 4.54 -0.26 -6.65
C ASN A 118 4.23 0.83 -7.68
N GLU A 119 5.16 1.76 -7.93
CA GLU A 119 5.03 2.75 -9.00
C GLU A 119 4.90 2.10 -10.38
N ARG A 120 5.70 1.05 -10.67
CA ARG A 120 5.62 0.34 -11.94
C ARG A 120 4.31 -0.39 -12.12
N ILE A 121 3.79 -1.04 -11.07
CA ILE A 121 2.48 -1.69 -11.10
C ILE A 121 1.38 -0.64 -11.34
N PHE A 122 1.44 0.48 -10.62
CA PHE A 122 0.44 1.55 -10.74
C PHE A 122 0.47 2.27 -12.10
N LYS A 123 1.67 2.55 -12.64
CA LYS A 123 1.86 3.30 -13.89
C LYS A 123 1.86 2.45 -15.14
N SER A 124 1.87 1.12 -15.03
CA SER A 124 1.84 0.19 -16.17
C SER A 124 0.50 -0.58 -16.21
N PRO A 125 -0.63 0.11 -16.40
CA PRO A 125 -1.90 -0.57 -16.56
C PRO A 125 -1.89 -1.45 -17.81
N ILE A 126 -2.73 -2.48 -17.81
CA ILE A 126 -2.96 -3.30 -19.00
C ILE A 126 -3.41 -2.37 -20.14
N PRO A 127 -2.92 -2.56 -21.38
CA PRO A 127 -3.29 -1.70 -22.48
C PRO A 127 -4.80 -1.61 -22.63
N LEU A 128 -5.37 -0.40 -22.65
CA LEU A 128 -6.81 -0.15 -22.79
C LEU A 128 -7.45 -0.82 -24.01
N VAL A 129 -6.63 -1.17 -25.02
CA VAL A 129 -7.08 -1.91 -26.20
C VAL A 129 -7.53 -3.32 -25.83
N TYR A 130 -6.85 -3.97 -24.88
CA TYR A 130 -7.20 -5.32 -24.42
C TYR A 130 -8.59 -5.34 -23.79
N THR A 131 -8.82 -4.54 -22.74
CA THR A 131 -10.11 -4.43 -22.03
C THR A 131 -11.25 -4.01 -22.97
N ARG A 132 -10.98 -3.15 -23.96
CA ARG A 132 -11.99 -2.78 -24.97
C ARG A 132 -12.29 -3.91 -25.95
N LEU A 133 -11.27 -4.69 -26.32
CA LEU A 133 -11.44 -5.82 -27.24
C LEU A 133 -12.22 -6.96 -26.57
N THR A 134 -11.89 -7.30 -25.32
CA THR A 134 -12.60 -8.34 -24.54
C THR A 134 -14.07 -7.99 -24.36
N SER A 135 -14.37 -6.76 -23.92
CA SER A 135 -15.75 -6.29 -23.76
C SER A 135 -16.55 -6.34 -25.07
N ARG A 136 -15.98 -5.89 -26.19
CA ARG A 136 -16.65 -5.96 -27.51
C ARG A 136 -16.86 -7.40 -27.95
N PHE A 137 -15.85 -8.25 -27.81
CA PHE A 137 -15.94 -9.66 -28.14
C PHE A 137 -17.05 -10.34 -27.33
N LEU A 138 -17.12 -10.08 -26.02
CA LEU A 138 -18.15 -10.62 -25.14
C LEU A 138 -19.56 -10.20 -25.58
N ILE A 139 -19.75 -8.93 -25.92
CA ILE A 139 -21.03 -8.42 -26.44
C ILE A 139 -21.42 -9.15 -27.73
N PHE A 140 -20.52 -9.28 -28.70
CA PHE A 140 -20.81 -9.99 -29.94
C PHE A 140 -21.07 -11.49 -29.71
N PHE A 141 -20.32 -12.12 -28.80
CA PHE A 141 -20.53 -13.52 -28.42
C PHE A 141 -21.93 -13.74 -27.85
N LEU A 142 -22.37 -12.89 -26.92
CA LEU A 142 -23.70 -12.97 -26.32
C LEU A 142 -24.82 -12.65 -27.33
N LEU A 143 -24.62 -11.70 -28.25
CA LEU A 143 -25.59 -11.41 -29.32
C LEU A 143 -25.75 -12.58 -30.30
N LEU A 144 -24.69 -13.36 -30.54
CA LEU A 144 -24.71 -14.52 -31.44
C LEU A 144 -25.15 -15.81 -30.72
N LEU A 145 -25.07 -15.85 -29.39
CA LEU A 145 -25.45 -16.99 -28.56
C LEU A 145 -26.89 -17.50 -28.80
N PRO A 146 -27.94 -16.64 -28.90
CA PRO A 146 -29.29 -17.13 -29.16
C PRO A 146 -29.42 -17.83 -30.53
N LEU A 147 -28.67 -17.37 -31.54
CA LEU A 147 -28.66 -18.03 -32.85
C LEU A 147 -28.02 -19.42 -32.78
N ALA A 148 -27.01 -19.60 -31.94
CA ALA A 148 -26.36 -20.90 -31.73
C ALA A 148 -27.24 -21.86 -30.92
N LEU A 149 -27.95 -21.36 -29.91
CA LEU A 149 -28.82 -22.16 -29.04
C LEU A 149 -30.18 -22.52 -29.67
N TRP A 150 -30.64 -21.76 -30.67
CA TRP A 150 -31.95 -21.94 -31.30
C TRP A 150 -32.17 -23.36 -31.83
N GLY A 151 -31.19 -23.98 -32.49
CA GLY A 151 -31.34 -25.34 -33.02
C GLY A 151 -31.36 -26.44 -31.95
N GLN A 152 -30.61 -26.26 -30.87
CA GLN A 152 -30.42 -27.29 -29.83
C GLN A 152 -31.53 -27.27 -28.79
N LEU A 153 -31.98 -26.08 -28.38
CA LEU A 153 -33.08 -25.91 -27.43
C LEU A 153 -34.44 -25.74 -28.13
N GLY A 154 -34.43 -25.35 -29.40
CA GLY A 154 -35.63 -25.18 -30.21
C GLY A 154 -36.31 -26.49 -30.62
N GLU A 155 -35.70 -27.66 -30.45
CA GLU A 155 -36.40 -28.96 -30.61
C GLU A 155 -36.83 -29.58 -29.27
N SER A 156 -36.51 -28.94 -28.15
CA SER A 156 -36.92 -29.40 -26.82
C SER A 156 -38.36 -28.97 -26.51
N TRP A 157 -39.07 -29.75 -25.68
CA TRP A 157 -40.47 -29.51 -25.26
C TRP A 157 -40.70 -28.09 -24.67
N ASN A 158 -39.64 -27.41 -24.24
CA ASN A 158 -39.68 -26.10 -23.62
C ASN A 158 -38.81 -25.09 -24.39
N HIS A 159 -39.31 -24.60 -25.54
CA HIS A 159 -38.64 -23.56 -26.36
C HIS A 159 -38.31 -22.28 -25.58
N TRP A 160 -38.96 -22.05 -24.44
CA TRP A 160 -38.74 -20.89 -23.57
C TRP A 160 -37.55 -21.06 -22.62
N ALA A 161 -36.95 -22.26 -22.53
CA ALA A 161 -35.76 -22.51 -21.72
C ALA A 161 -34.50 -21.79 -22.25
N THR A 162 -34.50 -21.35 -23.51
CA THR A 162 -33.41 -20.58 -24.12
C THR A 162 -33.16 -19.26 -23.40
N ILE A 163 -34.23 -18.55 -23.01
CA ILE A 163 -34.15 -17.24 -22.33
C ILE A 163 -33.44 -17.34 -20.97
N PRO A 164 -33.85 -18.20 -20.02
CA PRO A 164 -33.17 -18.32 -18.74
C PRO A 164 -31.75 -18.91 -18.88
N ALA A 165 -31.51 -19.79 -19.86
CA ALA A 165 -30.17 -20.32 -20.11
C ALA A 165 -29.20 -19.23 -20.61
N GLU A 166 -29.64 -18.41 -21.58
CA GLU A 166 -28.88 -17.27 -22.08
C GLU A 166 -28.61 -16.25 -20.97
N PHE A 167 -29.63 -15.91 -20.19
CA PHE A 167 -29.48 -15.00 -19.06
C PHE A 167 -28.43 -15.49 -18.06
N LEU A 168 -28.45 -16.78 -17.73
CA LEU A 168 -27.50 -17.38 -16.79
C LEU A 168 -26.07 -17.38 -17.35
N ILE A 169 -25.88 -17.70 -18.63
CA ILE A 169 -24.57 -17.63 -19.29
C ILE A 169 -24.05 -16.19 -19.32
N ALA A 170 -24.91 -15.24 -19.72
CA ALA A 170 -24.56 -13.81 -19.75
C ALA A 170 -24.16 -13.31 -18.36
N PHE A 171 -24.93 -13.67 -17.32
CA PHE A 171 -24.63 -13.30 -15.94
C PHE A 171 -23.23 -13.77 -15.51
N PHE A 172 -22.87 -15.04 -15.77
CA PHE A 172 -21.56 -15.56 -15.41
C PHE A 172 -20.43 -14.91 -16.22
N LEU A 173 -20.60 -14.73 -17.54
CA LEU A 173 -19.55 -14.16 -18.38
C LEU A 173 -19.32 -12.68 -18.11
N PHE A 174 -20.39 -11.88 -17.95
CA PHE A 174 -20.24 -10.49 -17.52
C PHE A 174 -19.68 -10.38 -16.10
N GLY A 175 -20.07 -11.29 -15.20
CA GLY A 175 -19.50 -11.35 -13.85
C GLY A 175 -17.99 -11.60 -13.87
N ILE A 176 -17.50 -12.51 -14.72
CA ILE A 176 -16.07 -12.77 -14.88
C ILE A 176 -15.34 -11.54 -15.46
N GLU A 177 -15.90 -10.88 -16.48
CA GLU A 177 -15.31 -9.67 -17.06
C GLU A 177 -15.18 -8.55 -16.02
N GLU A 178 -16.23 -8.31 -15.24
CA GLU A 178 -16.25 -7.30 -14.17
C GLU A 178 -15.21 -7.60 -13.08
N VAL A 179 -15.12 -8.86 -12.63
CA VAL A 179 -14.08 -9.29 -11.68
C VAL A 179 -12.69 -9.12 -12.27
N GLY A 180 -12.52 -9.39 -13.57
CA GLY A 180 -11.28 -9.14 -14.31
C GLY A 180 -10.84 -7.68 -14.19
N ILE A 181 -11.74 -6.74 -14.53
CA ILE A 181 -11.48 -5.29 -14.45
C ILE A 181 -11.12 -4.87 -13.02
N GLN A 182 -11.81 -5.39 -12.01
CA GLN A 182 -11.50 -5.05 -10.60
C GLN A 182 -10.11 -5.55 -10.16
N ILE A 183 -9.66 -6.71 -10.67
CA ILE A 183 -8.32 -7.24 -10.39
C ILE A 183 -7.24 -6.41 -11.09
N GLU A 184 -7.55 -5.77 -12.22
CA GLU A 184 -6.63 -4.85 -12.92
C GLU A 184 -6.34 -3.57 -12.10
N GLU A 185 -7.23 -3.18 -11.18
CA GLU A 185 -7.07 -2.02 -10.27
C GLU A 185 -6.88 -2.44 -8.78
N PRO A 186 -5.77 -3.12 -8.43
CA PRO A 186 -5.62 -3.75 -7.12
C PRO A 186 -5.61 -2.75 -5.95
N PHE A 187 -5.09 -1.54 -6.16
CA PHE A 187 -4.95 -0.54 -5.09
C PHE A 187 -6.27 0.15 -4.71
N SER A 188 -7.28 0.08 -5.57
CA SER A 188 -8.63 0.60 -5.30
C SER A 188 -9.39 -0.32 -4.33
N ILE A 189 -9.21 -1.64 -4.45
CA ILE A 189 -9.94 -2.65 -3.67
C ILE A 189 -9.23 -3.07 -2.38
N LEU A 190 -7.90 -2.93 -2.31
CA LEU A 190 -7.13 -3.37 -1.15
C LEU A 190 -7.42 -2.46 0.07
N PRO A 191 -7.54 -3.02 1.28
CA PRO A 191 -7.73 -2.25 2.52
C PRO A 191 -6.39 -1.65 2.98
N LEU A 192 -5.81 -0.76 2.16
CA LEU A 192 -4.50 -0.16 2.41
C LEU A 192 -4.45 0.57 3.75
N GLU A 193 -5.55 1.19 4.16
CA GLU A 193 -5.67 1.87 5.46
C GLU A 193 -5.51 0.91 6.64
N ALA A 194 -6.13 -0.28 6.57
CA ALA A 194 -5.97 -1.31 7.59
C ALA A 194 -4.52 -1.81 7.66
N PHE A 195 -3.84 -1.93 6.51
CA PHE A 195 -2.42 -2.28 6.48
C PHE A 195 -1.51 -1.19 7.05
N CYS A 196 -1.83 0.09 6.81
CA CYS A 196 -1.09 1.22 7.38
C CYS A 196 -1.25 1.29 8.91
N ASN A 197 -2.49 1.22 9.38
CA ASN A 197 -2.84 1.44 10.79
C ASN A 197 -2.55 0.22 11.66
N GLY A 198 -3.04 -0.97 11.27
CA GLY A 198 -3.01 -2.16 12.11
C GLY A 198 -1.66 -2.88 12.16
N ALA A 199 -0.89 -2.86 11.06
CA ALA A 199 0.30 -3.69 10.96
C ALA A 199 1.62 -2.96 11.23
N ILE A 200 1.62 -1.61 11.25
CA ILE A 200 2.87 -0.86 11.34
C ILE A 200 2.80 0.23 12.41
N ALA A 201 1.78 1.09 12.44
CA ALA A 201 1.68 2.10 13.50
C ALA A 201 1.57 1.44 14.88
N ALA A 202 0.61 0.51 15.05
CA ALA A 202 0.44 -0.23 16.30
C ALA A 202 1.68 -1.05 16.67
N THR A 203 2.23 -1.82 15.73
CA THR A 203 3.37 -2.71 16.00
C THR A 203 4.66 -1.94 16.28
N SER A 204 4.89 -0.80 15.63
CA SER A 204 6.02 0.09 15.92
C SER A 204 5.90 0.73 17.30
N GLU A 205 4.68 1.11 17.71
CA GLU A 205 4.44 1.64 19.04
C GLU A 205 4.62 0.57 20.13
N GLU A 206 4.15 -0.65 19.91
CA GLU A 206 4.38 -1.80 20.79
C GLU A 206 5.88 -2.10 20.94
N MET A 207 6.63 -2.14 19.84
CA MET A 207 8.08 -2.35 19.87
C MET A 207 8.80 -1.26 20.65
N LEU A 208 8.38 0.02 20.51
CA LEU A 208 8.95 1.12 21.30
C LEU A 208 8.58 1.04 22.78
N LYS A 209 7.33 0.64 23.10
CA LYS A 209 6.88 0.46 24.49
C LYS A 209 7.65 -0.66 25.18
N ALA A 210 7.88 -1.79 24.50
CA ALA A 210 8.58 -2.95 25.05
C ALA A 210 10.05 -2.65 25.38
N VAL A 211 10.73 -1.89 24.54
CA VAL A 211 12.11 -1.42 24.83
C VAL A 211 12.11 -0.46 26.02
N LYS A 212 11.14 0.47 26.08
CA LYS A 212 11.04 1.42 27.20
C LYS A 212 10.72 0.74 28.54
N SER A 213 10.00 -0.38 28.53
CA SER A 213 9.66 -1.10 29.76
C SER A 213 10.83 -1.86 30.37
N GLY A 214 11.97 -1.98 29.68
CA GLY A 214 13.13 -2.74 30.18
C GLY A 214 12.86 -4.24 30.31
N VAL A 215 11.78 -4.74 29.70
CA VAL A 215 11.35 -6.16 29.78
C VAL A 215 12.41 -7.12 29.22
N PHE A 216 13.34 -6.61 28.43
CA PHE A 216 14.42 -7.40 27.82
C PHE A 216 15.77 -7.25 28.54
N ASP A 217 15.85 -6.37 29.54
CA ASP A 217 17.13 -6.03 30.20
C ASP A 217 17.41 -6.92 31.42
N ASP A 218 16.37 -7.55 31.99
CA ASP A 218 16.51 -8.48 33.10
C ASP A 218 16.91 -9.87 32.58
N ASP A 219 18.05 -10.39 33.04
CA ASP A 219 18.39 -11.82 32.89
C ASP A 219 17.41 -12.66 33.75
N PRO A 220 16.93 -13.82 33.24
CA PRO A 220 15.92 -14.64 33.91
C PRO A 220 16.37 -15.24 35.25
#